data_AF-A0A931Y292-F1
#
_entry.id   AF-A0A931Y292-F1
#
_cell.length_a   1.000
_cell.length_b   1.000
_cell.length_c   1.000
_cell.angle_alpha   90.00
_cell.angle_beta   90.00
_cell.angle_gamma   90.00
#
_symmetry.space_group_name_H-M   'P 1'
#
loop_
_entity.id
_entity.type
_entity.pdbx_description
1 polymer ?
#
loop_
_entity_poly.entity_id
_entity_poly.type
_entity_poly.pdbx_seq_one_letter_code
_entity_poly.pdbx_strand_id
1 'polypeptide(L)'
;GKVCSAGTCATSCISGTSLCTYGKCHDLQSDNANCGTCGTTCPAGKVCSAGTCATSCISGTSLCTDGKCHDLQTDNANCGTCGTVCAAGKVCSGGTCSTTCGAGLSLCSGACTNTRHDPTNCSATGACGTSCPSGASSTAVCASGTCSLLCTGGKNNCDGNATNGCESDPKSDVNNCGFCGNKCGGTTPYCSSGVCVATPPTCKIVGGVPWCTDPTNTCGNGCAEVCAANGMPFTIDNATWFAAQDTATECEALRVALGYSTYSIASYTYGCLEVEPTGRLICSSYSGCPQNHRTMADGTKGTCDSTRWKSVCPCQ
;
A
#
# COMPACT_ATOMS: atom_id res chain seq x y z
N GLY A 1 4.47 -21.85 -15.22
CA GLY A 1 5.90 -21.59 -15.53
C GLY A 1 6.48 -20.77 -14.38
N LYS A 2 7.75 -20.95 -14.02
CA LYS A 2 8.41 -20.10 -13.03
C LYS A 2 9.05 -18.92 -13.76
N VAL A 3 8.88 -17.71 -13.25
CA VAL A 3 9.58 -16.50 -13.71
C VAL A 3 10.39 -15.92 -12.56
N CYS A 4 11.50 -15.26 -12.87
CA CYS A 4 12.38 -14.66 -11.87
C CYS A 4 11.82 -13.29 -11.45
N SER A 5 11.51 -13.13 -10.16
CA SER A 5 11.13 -11.85 -9.57
C SER A 5 11.81 -11.72 -8.21
N ALA A 6 12.50 -10.60 -7.99
CA ALA A 6 13.30 -10.32 -6.77
C ALA A 6 14.31 -11.44 -6.40
N GLY A 7 14.97 -12.05 -7.39
CA GLY A 7 16.03 -13.03 -7.15
C GLY A 7 15.55 -14.43 -6.72
N THR A 8 14.24 -14.71 -6.77
CA THR A 8 13.68 -16.06 -6.54
C THR A 8 12.78 -16.50 -7.68
N CYS A 9 12.72 -17.81 -7.94
CA CYS A 9 11.79 -18.39 -8.90
C CYS A 9 10.39 -18.51 -8.25
N ALA A 10 9.55 -17.49 -8.43
CA ALA A 10 8.20 -17.48 -7.90
C ALA A 10 7.18 -18.05 -8.90
N THR A 11 6.06 -18.57 -8.40
CA THR A 11 4.87 -18.93 -9.19
C THR A 11 4.07 -17.68 -9.55
N SER A 12 4.72 -16.64 -10.06
CA SER A 12 4.02 -15.48 -10.61
C SER A 12 3.75 -15.70 -12.09
N CYS A 13 2.69 -15.08 -12.57
CA CYS A 13 2.33 -15.08 -13.98
C CYS A 13 2.92 -13.83 -14.66
N ILE A 14 3.11 -13.88 -15.97
CA ILE A 14 3.50 -12.70 -16.75
C ILE A 14 2.42 -11.61 -16.66
N SER A 15 2.79 -10.35 -16.83
CA SER A 15 1.85 -9.22 -16.75
C SER A 15 0.63 -9.45 -17.65
N GLY A 16 -0.57 -9.25 -17.09
CA GLY A 16 -1.84 -9.48 -17.81
C GLY A 16 -2.46 -10.86 -17.62
N THR A 17 -1.85 -11.77 -16.85
CA THR A 17 -2.43 -13.09 -16.53
C THR A 17 -2.50 -13.33 -15.03
N SER A 18 -3.49 -14.08 -14.57
CA SER A 18 -3.74 -14.38 -13.15
C SER A 18 -3.43 -15.84 -12.82
N LEU A 19 -2.81 -16.07 -11.66
CA LEU A 19 -2.55 -17.42 -11.16
C LEU A 19 -3.83 -18.01 -10.57
N CYS A 20 -4.34 -19.06 -11.19
CA CYS A 20 -5.47 -19.80 -10.65
C CYS A 20 -5.04 -20.77 -9.55
N THR A 21 -5.97 -21.10 -8.65
CA THR A 21 -5.74 -21.99 -7.48
C THR A 21 -5.25 -23.38 -7.86
N TYR A 22 -5.49 -23.83 -9.10
CA TYR A 22 -4.98 -25.06 -9.68
C TYR A 22 -3.59 -24.91 -10.34
N GLY A 23 -2.87 -23.83 -10.07
CA GLY A 23 -1.45 -23.65 -10.37
C GLY A 23 -1.12 -23.26 -11.82
N LYS A 24 -2.11 -22.86 -12.62
CA LYS A 24 -1.91 -22.38 -14.00
C LYS A 24 -2.27 -20.89 -14.14
N CYS A 25 -1.60 -20.22 -15.08
CA CYS A 25 -1.84 -18.82 -15.41
C CYS A 25 -2.84 -18.71 -16.55
N HIS A 26 -3.87 -17.88 -16.37
CA HIS A 26 -4.91 -17.63 -17.37
C HIS A 26 -5.14 -16.12 -17.54
N ASP A 27 -5.46 -15.70 -18.77
CA ASP A 27 -5.91 -14.34 -19.03
C ASP A 27 -7.41 -14.24 -18.74
N LEU A 28 -7.78 -13.69 -17.59
CA LEU A 28 -9.18 -13.59 -17.19
C LEU A 28 -9.99 -12.61 -18.04
N GLN A 29 -9.35 -11.83 -18.93
CA GLN A 29 -10.04 -10.88 -19.82
C GLN A 29 -10.54 -11.53 -21.11
N SER A 30 -9.93 -12.65 -21.53
CA SER A 30 -10.15 -13.26 -22.85
C SER A 30 -10.27 -14.79 -22.83
N ASP A 31 -9.94 -15.46 -21.73
CA ASP A 31 -10.04 -16.91 -21.61
C ASP A 31 -11.49 -17.34 -21.33
N ASN A 32 -12.13 -17.95 -22.34
CA ASN A 32 -13.48 -18.47 -22.24
C ASN A 32 -13.68 -19.52 -21.14
N ALA A 33 -12.62 -20.18 -20.64
CA ALA A 33 -12.71 -21.14 -19.54
C ALA A 33 -12.46 -20.49 -18.16
N ASN A 34 -12.03 -19.23 -18.12
CA ASN A 34 -11.61 -18.53 -16.89
C ASN A 34 -12.03 -17.04 -16.93
N CYS A 35 -13.23 -16.75 -17.41
CA CYS A 35 -13.64 -15.38 -17.70
C CYS A 35 -13.99 -14.58 -16.43
N GLY A 36 -13.27 -13.49 -16.20
CA GLY A 36 -13.40 -12.62 -15.01
C GLY A 36 -12.80 -13.24 -13.74
N THR A 37 -12.99 -14.54 -13.54
CA THR A 37 -12.42 -15.32 -12.43
C THR A 37 -12.04 -16.73 -12.87
N CYS A 38 -11.07 -17.33 -12.19
CA CYS A 38 -10.61 -18.69 -12.46
C CYS A 38 -11.75 -19.72 -12.36
N GLY A 39 -11.88 -20.58 -13.38
CA GLY A 39 -12.89 -21.63 -13.46
C GLY A 39 -14.25 -21.17 -14.00
N THR A 40 -14.42 -19.89 -14.31
CA THR A 40 -15.68 -19.37 -14.87
C THR A 40 -15.71 -19.57 -16.39
N THR A 41 -16.33 -20.66 -16.82
CA THR A 41 -16.50 -20.97 -18.25
C THR A 41 -17.69 -20.21 -18.83
N CYS A 42 -17.50 -19.57 -19.99
CA CYS A 42 -18.59 -18.93 -20.71
C CYS A 42 -19.57 -19.95 -21.30
N PRO A 43 -20.90 -19.69 -21.21
CA PRO A 43 -21.92 -20.54 -21.81
C PRO A 43 -21.71 -20.72 -23.32
N ALA A 44 -22.27 -21.81 -23.87
CA ALA A 44 -22.23 -22.07 -25.31
C ALA A 44 -22.76 -20.86 -26.11
N GLY A 45 -22.02 -20.48 -27.16
CA GLY A 45 -22.34 -19.31 -27.98
C GLY A 45 -21.95 -17.96 -27.38
N LYS A 46 -21.26 -17.93 -26.24
CA LYS A 46 -20.68 -16.72 -25.65
C LYS A 46 -19.16 -16.73 -25.69
N VAL A 47 -18.57 -15.54 -25.62
CA VAL A 47 -17.13 -15.30 -25.60
C VAL A 47 -16.76 -14.45 -24.39
N CYS A 48 -15.57 -14.65 -23.86
CA CYS A 48 -15.02 -13.81 -22.80
C CYS A 48 -14.54 -12.50 -23.42
N SER A 49 -15.22 -11.40 -23.07
CA SER A 49 -14.87 -10.06 -23.55
C SER A 49 -14.77 -9.14 -22.35
N ALA A 50 -13.58 -8.58 -22.14
CA ALA A 50 -13.27 -7.72 -21.00
C ALA A 50 -13.66 -8.35 -19.64
N GLY A 51 -13.40 -9.66 -19.50
CA GLY A 51 -13.69 -10.41 -18.27
C GLY A 51 -15.16 -10.71 -18.02
N THR A 52 -16.04 -10.53 -19.01
CA THR A 52 -17.46 -10.90 -18.93
C THR A 52 -17.87 -11.77 -20.11
N CYS A 53 -18.71 -12.78 -19.86
CA CYS A 53 -19.25 -13.62 -20.92
C CYS A 53 -20.34 -12.89 -21.72
N ALA A 54 -20.00 -12.50 -22.94
CA ALA A 54 -20.85 -11.73 -23.84
C ALA A 54 -21.23 -12.54 -25.08
N THR A 55 -22.34 -12.18 -25.73
CA THR A 55 -22.79 -12.79 -27.01
C THR A 55 -21.96 -12.35 -28.21
N SER A 56 -21.21 -11.26 -28.05
CA SER A 56 -20.33 -10.69 -29.06
C SER A 56 -19.17 -9.98 -28.37
N CYS A 57 -18.16 -9.64 -29.14
CA CYS A 57 -17.07 -8.80 -28.66
C CYS A 57 -17.54 -7.37 -28.35
N ILE A 58 -16.83 -6.69 -27.45
CA ILE A 58 -17.03 -5.27 -27.17
C ILE A 58 -16.81 -4.42 -28.44
N SER A 59 -17.50 -3.28 -28.52
CA SER A 59 -17.37 -2.34 -29.63
C SER A 59 -15.90 -2.00 -29.92
N GLY A 60 -15.50 -2.11 -31.19
CA GLY A 60 -14.11 -1.89 -31.62
C GLY A 60 -13.28 -3.17 -31.76
N THR A 61 -13.79 -4.33 -31.34
CA THR A 61 -13.12 -5.64 -31.52
C THR A 61 -14.01 -6.61 -32.26
N SER A 62 -13.41 -7.58 -32.96
CA SER A 62 -14.11 -8.58 -33.77
C SER A 62 -13.82 -10.00 -33.29
N LEU A 63 -14.83 -10.87 -33.34
CA LEU A 63 -14.68 -12.28 -33.02
C LEU A 63 -13.99 -12.99 -34.18
N CYS A 64 -12.82 -13.57 -33.94
CA CYS A 64 -12.10 -14.37 -34.92
C CYS A 64 -12.35 -15.88 -34.75
N THR A 65 -11.88 -16.64 -35.73
CA THR A 65 -12.11 -18.10 -35.83
C THR A 65 -11.46 -18.91 -34.71
N ASP A 66 -10.52 -18.31 -33.97
CA ASP A 66 -9.92 -18.86 -32.75
C ASP A 66 -10.81 -18.70 -31.51
N GLY A 67 -12.00 -18.11 -31.67
CA GLY A 67 -12.98 -17.93 -30.60
C GLY A 67 -12.68 -16.74 -29.68
N LYS A 68 -11.73 -15.87 -30.06
CA LYS A 68 -11.30 -14.71 -29.29
C LYS A 68 -11.65 -13.39 -29.96
N CYS A 69 -11.74 -12.34 -29.16
CA CYS A 69 -11.96 -10.98 -29.61
C CYS A 69 -10.62 -10.29 -29.88
N HIS A 70 -10.43 -9.82 -31.11
CA HIS A 70 -9.22 -9.11 -31.53
C HIS A 70 -9.55 -7.71 -32.06
N ASP A 71 -8.66 -6.75 -31.82
CA ASP A 71 -8.76 -5.41 -32.43
C ASP A 71 -8.13 -5.45 -33.82
N LEU A 72 -8.98 -5.56 -34.86
CA LEU A 72 -8.53 -5.62 -36.25
C LEU A 72 -7.86 -4.32 -36.73
N GLN A 73 -7.93 -3.21 -35.97
CA GLN A 73 -7.26 -1.95 -36.33
C GLN A 73 -5.79 -1.93 -35.95
N THR A 74 -5.39 -2.74 -34.97
CA THR A 74 -4.06 -2.68 -34.33
C THR A 74 -3.39 -4.04 -34.13
N ASP A 75 -4.11 -5.15 -34.26
CA ASP A 75 -3.55 -6.50 -34.11
C ASP A 75 -2.79 -6.95 -35.36
N ASN A 76 -1.48 -7.10 -35.24
CA ASN A 76 -0.60 -7.57 -36.32
C ASN A 76 -0.92 -8.99 -36.81
N ALA A 77 -1.60 -9.83 -36.04
CA ALA A 77 -2.00 -11.18 -36.44
C ALA A 77 -3.39 -11.23 -37.10
N ASN A 78 -4.18 -10.16 -36.98
CA ASN A 78 -5.57 -10.09 -37.41
C ASN A 78 -5.90 -8.75 -38.09
N CYS A 79 -4.98 -8.19 -38.87
CA CYS A 79 -5.08 -6.81 -39.33
C CYS A 79 -6.12 -6.62 -40.45
N GLY A 80 -7.12 -5.78 -40.21
CA GLY A 80 -8.24 -5.50 -41.11
C GLY A 80 -9.28 -6.62 -41.17
N THR A 81 -8.82 -7.87 -41.23
CA THR A 81 -9.65 -9.07 -41.13
C THR A 81 -8.96 -10.16 -40.31
N CYS A 82 -9.75 -11.02 -39.67
CA CYS A 82 -9.24 -12.15 -38.88
C CYS A 82 -8.28 -13.04 -39.68
N GLY A 83 -7.17 -13.43 -39.07
CA GLY A 83 -6.12 -14.25 -39.68
C GLY A 83 -5.22 -13.53 -40.69
N THR A 84 -5.44 -12.23 -40.92
CA THR A 84 -4.54 -11.43 -41.77
C THR A 84 -3.32 -11.00 -40.97
N VAL A 85 -2.25 -11.77 -41.11
CA VAL A 85 -0.98 -11.50 -40.43
C VAL A 85 -0.16 -10.50 -41.25
N CYS A 86 0.30 -9.43 -40.61
CA CYS A 86 1.24 -8.50 -41.21
C CYS A 86 2.62 -9.16 -41.38
N ALA A 87 3.19 -9.02 -42.58
CA ALA A 87 4.52 -9.51 -42.89
C ALA A 87 5.58 -8.92 -41.94
N ALA A 88 6.70 -9.62 -41.76
CA ALA A 88 7.80 -9.16 -40.92
C ALA A 88 8.23 -7.73 -41.30
N GLY A 89 8.38 -6.87 -40.29
CA GLY A 89 8.70 -5.44 -40.46
C GLY A 89 7.50 -4.54 -40.76
N LYS A 90 6.27 -5.07 -40.79
CA LYS A 90 5.03 -4.28 -40.87
C LYS A 90 4.28 -4.29 -39.55
N VAL A 91 3.45 -3.27 -39.35
CA VAL A 91 2.54 -3.10 -38.21
C VAL A 91 1.12 -2.91 -38.72
N CYS A 92 0.14 -3.40 -37.97
CA CYS A 92 -1.25 -3.10 -38.22
C CYS A 92 -1.57 -1.68 -37.77
N SER A 93 -1.87 -0.81 -38.73
CA SER A 93 -2.21 0.59 -38.46
C SER A 93 -3.48 0.94 -39.21
N GLY A 94 -4.57 1.14 -38.48
CA GLY A 94 -5.87 1.46 -39.08
C GLY A 94 -6.43 0.31 -39.92
N GLY A 95 -6.17 -0.94 -39.51
CA GLY A 95 -6.65 -2.14 -40.20
C GLY A 95 -5.92 -2.46 -41.50
N THR A 96 -4.77 -1.84 -41.75
CA THR A 96 -3.89 -2.17 -42.89
C THR A 96 -2.48 -2.43 -42.42
N CYS A 97 -1.85 -3.47 -42.98
CA CYS A 97 -0.44 -3.76 -42.73
C CYS A 97 0.44 -2.72 -43.43
N SER A 98 1.01 -1.81 -42.64
CA SER A 98 1.82 -0.69 -43.10
C SER A 98 3.26 -0.81 -42.60
N THR A 99 4.19 -0.17 -43.30
CA THR A 99 5.60 -0.03 -42.85
C THR A 99 5.78 1.15 -41.89
N THR A 100 4.80 2.05 -41.80
CA THR A 100 4.80 3.21 -40.91
C THR A 100 3.50 3.31 -40.15
N CYS A 101 3.56 3.89 -38.96
CA CYS A 101 2.37 4.19 -38.17
C CYS A 101 1.60 5.38 -38.76
N GLY A 102 0.31 5.46 -38.42
CA GLY A 102 -0.53 6.62 -38.73
C GLY A 102 0.03 7.93 -38.17
N ALA A 103 -0.45 9.05 -38.70
CA ALA A 103 0.02 10.38 -38.30
C ALA A 103 -0.09 10.59 -36.78
N GLY A 104 0.98 11.09 -36.17
CA GLY A 104 1.06 11.33 -34.71
C GLY A 104 1.42 10.09 -33.87
N LEU A 105 1.64 8.93 -34.49
CA LEU A 105 2.09 7.70 -33.83
C LEU A 105 3.49 7.31 -34.31
N SER A 106 4.22 6.60 -33.45
CA SER A 106 5.57 6.12 -33.71
C SER A 106 5.64 4.62 -33.51
N LEU A 107 6.42 3.94 -34.36
CA LEU A 107 6.61 2.49 -34.26
C LEU A 107 7.59 2.17 -33.13
N CYS A 108 7.06 1.73 -32.00
CA CYS A 108 7.84 1.39 -30.81
C CYS A 108 7.67 -0.09 -30.49
N SER A 109 8.79 -0.84 -30.53
CA SER A 109 8.83 -2.28 -30.23
C SER A 109 7.80 -3.11 -31.02
N GLY A 110 7.48 -2.71 -32.26
CA GLY A 110 6.53 -3.41 -33.13
C GLY A 110 5.07 -2.99 -33.01
N ALA A 111 4.76 -1.98 -32.17
CA ALA A 111 3.42 -1.41 -32.01
C ALA A 111 3.41 0.09 -32.32
N CYS A 112 2.27 0.61 -32.77
CA CYS A 112 2.10 2.05 -33.01
C CYS A 112 1.68 2.76 -31.72
N THR A 113 2.50 3.69 -31.27
CA THR A 113 2.37 4.34 -29.96
C THR A 113 2.37 5.85 -30.07
N ASN A 114 1.54 6.51 -29.27
CA ASN A 114 1.62 7.96 -29.08
C ASN A 114 2.66 8.30 -28.01
N THR A 115 3.88 8.63 -28.44
CA THR A 115 5.02 8.94 -27.56
C THR A 115 4.85 10.23 -26.75
N ARG A 116 3.83 11.05 -27.02
CA ARG A 116 3.52 12.24 -26.22
C ARG A 116 2.72 11.94 -24.96
N HIS A 117 2.09 10.77 -24.89
CA HIS A 117 1.16 10.41 -23.83
C HIS A 117 1.35 8.99 -23.28
N ASP A 118 2.19 8.18 -23.89
CA ASP A 118 2.53 6.84 -23.39
C ASP A 118 3.70 6.91 -22.39
N PRO A 119 3.48 6.61 -21.10
CA PRO A 119 4.55 6.56 -20.10
C PRO A 119 5.61 5.50 -20.37
N THR A 120 5.34 4.49 -21.21
CA THR A 120 6.31 3.43 -21.54
C THR A 120 7.18 3.77 -22.76
N ASN A 121 6.82 4.78 -23.54
CA ASN A 121 7.54 5.22 -24.75
C ASN A 121 7.67 6.75 -24.83
N CYS A 122 7.76 7.41 -23.68
CA CYS A 122 7.56 8.85 -23.57
C CYS A 122 8.71 9.66 -24.18
N SER A 123 8.41 10.52 -25.16
CA SER A 123 9.44 11.29 -25.85
C SER A 123 8.92 12.57 -26.48
N ALA A 124 9.69 13.64 -26.30
CA ALA A 124 9.40 14.94 -26.88
C ALA A 124 9.84 15.08 -28.36
N THR A 125 10.55 14.10 -28.91
CA THR A 125 11.06 14.16 -30.30
C THR A 125 10.19 13.36 -31.27
N GLY A 126 9.21 12.62 -30.77
CA GLY A 126 8.44 11.67 -31.57
C GLY A 126 9.19 10.35 -31.85
N ALA A 127 10.48 10.23 -31.54
CA ALA A 127 11.14 8.93 -31.50
C ALA A 127 10.63 8.12 -30.30
N CYS A 128 10.78 6.80 -30.33
CA CYS A 128 10.44 5.97 -29.17
C CYS A 128 11.31 6.37 -27.98
N GLY A 129 10.64 6.77 -26.90
CA GLY A 129 11.29 7.13 -25.66
C GLY A 129 11.60 5.92 -24.80
N THR A 130 12.16 6.19 -23.63
CA THR A 130 12.26 5.22 -22.54
C THR A 130 11.01 5.28 -21.67
N SER A 131 10.76 4.21 -20.92
CA SER A 131 9.76 4.24 -19.87
C SER A 131 10.06 5.35 -18.86
N CYS A 132 9.04 6.12 -18.51
CA CYS A 132 9.11 7.12 -17.47
C CYS A 132 9.39 6.46 -16.12
N PRO A 133 10.18 7.12 -15.25
CA PRO A 133 10.41 6.64 -13.91
C PRO A 133 9.11 6.46 -13.13
N SER A 134 9.01 5.34 -12.42
CA SER A 134 7.97 5.07 -11.44
C SER A 134 8.63 4.45 -10.21
N GLY A 135 8.20 4.86 -9.04
CA GLY A 135 8.66 4.30 -7.77
C GLY A 135 7.51 4.12 -6.78
N ALA A 136 7.80 3.96 -5.49
CA ALA A 136 6.78 3.73 -4.49
C ALA A 136 5.78 4.91 -4.43
N SER A 137 4.52 4.58 -4.14
CA SER A 137 3.43 5.55 -3.97
C SER A 137 3.33 6.59 -5.10
N SER A 138 3.58 6.17 -6.35
CA SER A 138 3.61 7.08 -7.49
C SER A 138 3.06 6.45 -8.76
N THR A 139 2.73 7.28 -9.74
CA THR A 139 2.37 6.89 -11.10
C THR A 139 3.19 7.71 -12.08
N ALA A 140 3.82 7.03 -13.02
CA ALA A 140 4.53 7.66 -14.12
C ALA A 140 3.54 8.33 -15.09
N VAL A 141 3.77 9.59 -15.42
CA VAL A 141 2.93 10.36 -16.33
C VAL A 141 3.78 10.89 -17.48
N CYS A 142 3.34 10.64 -18.71
CA CYS A 142 3.89 11.27 -19.90
C CYS A 142 2.97 12.41 -20.35
N ALA A 143 3.44 13.64 -20.22
CA ALA A 143 2.71 14.82 -20.66
C ALA A 143 3.52 15.52 -21.75
N SER A 144 2.97 15.59 -22.96
CA SER A 144 3.61 16.23 -24.12
C SER A 144 5.02 15.68 -24.43
N GLY A 145 5.26 14.40 -24.12
CA GLY A 145 6.56 13.75 -24.34
C GLY A 145 7.59 14.03 -23.25
N THR A 146 7.18 14.59 -22.11
CA THR A 146 8.02 14.77 -20.93
C THR A 146 7.51 13.91 -19.79
N CYS A 147 8.41 13.15 -19.18
CA CYS A 147 8.10 12.35 -18.01
C CYS A 147 7.90 13.25 -16.79
N SER A 148 6.87 12.94 -16.03
CA SER A 148 6.58 13.52 -14.72
C SER A 148 6.11 12.43 -13.77
N LEU A 149 6.18 12.72 -12.47
CA LEU A 149 5.80 11.80 -11.42
C LEU A 149 4.56 12.36 -10.71
N LEU A 150 3.49 11.58 -10.65
CA LEU A 150 2.33 11.91 -9.83
C LEU A 150 2.38 11.08 -8.55
N CYS A 151 2.45 11.76 -7.40
CA CYS A 151 2.37 11.08 -6.10
C CYS A 151 0.94 10.66 -5.78
N THR A 152 0.78 9.46 -5.22
CA THR A 152 -0.48 8.92 -4.75
C THR A 152 -0.46 8.75 -3.23
N GLY A 153 -1.63 8.56 -2.61
CA GLY A 153 -1.72 8.34 -1.16
C GLY A 153 -1.32 9.55 -0.29
N GLY A 154 -1.23 10.75 -0.86
CA GLY A 154 -0.82 11.96 -0.15
C GLY A 154 0.65 11.99 0.25
N LYS A 155 1.50 11.17 -0.39
CA LYS A 155 2.95 11.18 -0.20
C LYS A 155 3.62 12.27 -1.03
N ASN A 156 4.86 12.59 -0.68
CA ASN A 156 5.69 13.57 -1.37
C ASN A 156 7.01 12.95 -1.86
N ASN A 157 7.51 13.46 -2.97
CA ASN A 157 8.87 13.20 -3.44
C ASN A 157 9.81 14.32 -2.96
N CYS A 158 10.35 14.18 -1.74
CA CYS A 158 11.14 15.24 -1.11
C CYS A 158 12.63 15.21 -1.47
N ASP A 159 13.15 14.11 -2.03
CA ASP A 159 14.52 14.05 -2.55
C ASP A 159 14.60 14.42 -4.05
N GLY A 160 13.45 14.60 -4.71
CA GLY A 160 13.34 14.96 -6.12
C GLY A 160 13.68 13.80 -7.07
N ASN A 161 13.86 12.58 -6.54
CA ASN A 161 14.22 11.42 -7.34
C ASN A 161 12.96 10.72 -7.85
N ALA A 162 12.71 10.79 -9.16
CA ALA A 162 11.53 10.15 -9.73
C ALA A 162 11.62 8.61 -9.78
N THR A 163 12.82 8.04 -9.60
CA THR A 163 13.04 6.59 -9.74
C THR A 163 12.71 5.78 -8.49
N ASN A 164 12.84 6.38 -7.31
CA ASN A 164 12.38 5.77 -6.05
C ASN A 164 10.94 6.20 -5.72
N GLY A 165 10.47 7.36 -6.19
CA GLY A 165 9.06 7.71 -6.16
C GLY A 165 8.73 8.69 -5.04
N CYS A 166 7.56 8.57 -4.43
CA CYS A 166 7.06 9.48 -3.40
C CYS A 166 7.12 8.82 -2.03
N GLU A 167 8.30 8.88 -1.42
CA GLU A 167 8.61 8.09 -0.23
C GLU A 167 8.27 8.78 1.08
N SER A 168 8.19 10.12 1.07
CA SER A 168 7.93 10.88 2.29
C SER A 168 6.44 10.93 2.60
N ASP A 169 6.08 10.54 3.83
CA ASP A 169 4.74 10.78 4.35
C ASP A 169 4.69 12.12 5.07
N PRO A 170 4.08 13.16 4.50
CA PRO A 170 4.02 14.45 5.19
C PRO A 170 3.22 14.38 6.49
N LYS A 171 2.44 13.32 6.77
CA LYS A 171 1.67 13.22 8.02
C LYS A 171 2.47 12.68 9.20
N SER A 172 3.60 12.01 8.96
CA SER A 172 4.34 11.28 10.00
C SER A 172 5.86 11.34 9.86
N ASP A 173 6.40 11.72 8.70
CA ASP A 173 7.83 11.88 8.51
C ASP A 173 8.33 13.12 9.27
N VAL A 174 9.15 12.89 10.29
CA VAL A 174 9.73 13.92 11.14
C VAL A 174 10.64 14.90 10.41
N ASN A 175 11.23 14.50 9.29
CA ASN A 175 12.03 15.40 8.43
C ASN A 175 11.16 16.04 7.33
N ASN A 176 10.05 15.37 7.02
CA ASN A 176 8.98 15.58 6.05
C ASN A 176 7.73 16.42 6.42
N CYS A 177 7.64 17.00 7.62
CA CYS A 177 6.33 17.16 8.26
C CYS A 177 5.43 18.24 7.61
N GLY A 178 4.34 17.84 6.98
CA GLY A 178 3.42 18.71 6.25
C GLY A 178 3.92 19.07 4.84
N PHE A 179 5.20 19.46 4.72
CA PHE A 179 5.85 19.76 3.45
C PHE A 179 7.33 19.36 3.47
N CYS A 180 7.93 19.19 2.27
CA CYS A 180 9.31 18.76 2.12
C CYS A 180 10.31 19.70 2.82
N GLY A 181 11.23 19.11 3.59
CA GLY A 181 12.23 19.83 4.36
C GLY A 181 11.75 20.43 5.69
N ASN A 182 10.46 20.30 6.05
CA ASN A 182 9.97 20.76 7.35
C ASN A 182 10.33 19.76 8.46
N LYS A 183 11.55 19.91 8.99
CA LYS A 183 12.06 19.03 10.05
C LYS A 183 11.55 19.45 11.43
N CYS A 184 10.87 18.54 12.11
CA CYS A 184 10.50 18.67 13.51
C CYS A 184 11.71 18.51 14.44
N GLY A 185 11.72 19.24 15.55
CA GLY A 185 12.81 19.26 16.52
C GLY A 185 12.51 20.12 17.74
N GLY A 186 13.48 20.27 18.63
CA GLY A 186 13.34 21.08 19.84
C GLY A 186 12.21 20.58 20.74
N THR A 187 11.29 21.48 21.12
CA THR A 187 10.12 21.16 21.96
C THR A 187 9.00 20.44 21.21
N THR A 188 9.09 20.32 19.89
CA THR A 188 8.10 19.61 19.05
C THR A 188 8.81 18.62 18.12
N PRO A 189 9.40 17.53 18.65
CA PRO A 189 10.24 16.64 17.87
C PRO A 189 9.46 15.58 17.06
N TYR A 190 8.13 15.55 17.13
CA TYR A 190 7.30 14.55 16.45
C TYR A 190 6.46 15.16 15.34
N CYS A 191 6.22 14.42 14.26
CA CYS A 191 5.26 14.81 13.23
C CYS A 191 3.92 14.10 13.46
N SER A 192 2.84 14.87 13.53
CA SER A 192 1.49 14.32 13.58
C SER A 192 0.55 15.09 12.67
N SER A 193 -0.06 14.38 11.71
CA SER A 193 -0.98 14.95 10.74
C SER A 193 -0.41 16.17 9.99
N GLY A 194 0.91 16.18 9.78
CA GLY A 194 1.60 17.27 9.09
C GLY A 194 1.94 18.48 9.96
N VAL A 195 1.83 18.34 11.28
CA VAL A 195 2.20 19.39 12.24
C VAL A 195 3.22 18.84 13.22
N CYS A 196 4.26 19.64 13.49
CA CYS A 196 5.21 19.30 14.54
C CYS A 196 4.56 19.47 15.91
N VAL A 197 4.60 18.41 16.73
CA VAL A 197 3.97 18.35 18.05
C VAL A 197 4.96 17.88 19.11
N ALA A 198 4.70 18.26 20.36
CA ALA A 198 5.53 17.86 21.50
C ALA A 198 5.41 16.37 21.83
N THR A 199 4.27 15.74 21.51
CA THR A 199 4.01 14.31 21.70
C THR A 199 2.98 13.82 20.68
N PRO A 200 3.01 12.54 20.24
CA PRO A 200 1.95 11.99 19.40
C PRO A 200 0.55 12.08 20.05
N PRO A 201 -0.55 12.11 19.27
CA PRO A 201 -1.91 12.35 19.80
C PRO A 201 -2.39 11.31 20.82
N THR A 202 -2.00 10.05 20.60
CA THR A 202 -2.24 8.88 21.45
C THR A 202 -1.42 8.87 22.73
N CYS A 203 -0.47 9.81 22.86
CA CYS A 203 0.44 9.91 23.98
C CYS A 203 0.09 11.07 24.91
N LYS A 204 0.42 10.92 26.20
CA LYS A 204 0.29 11.95 27.23
C LYS A 204 1.51 11.90 28.15
N ILE A 205 2.10 13.05 28.46
CA ILE A 205 3.20 13.12 29.42
C ILE A 205 2.64 13.06 30.84
N VAL A 206 3.05 12.05 31.62
CA VAL A 206 2.73 11.91 33.04
C VAL A 206 4.02 11.54 33.78
N GLY A 207 4.36 12.30 34.82
CA GLY A 207 5.61 12.08 35.56
C GLY A 207 6.88 12.25 34.71
N GLY A 208 6.82 13.01 33.62
CA GLY A 208 7.93 13.16 32.66
C GLY A 208 8.03 12.01 31.65
N VAL A 209 7.17 10.99 31.75
CA VAL A 209 7.16 9.84 30.85
C VAL A 209 6.02 9.98 29.82
N PRO A 210 6.28 9.82 28.52
CA PRO A 210 5.25 9.74 27.49
C PRO A 210 4.52 8.40 27.49
N TRP A 211 3.27 8.39 27.91
CA TRP A 211 2.41 7.21 27.94
C TRP A 211 1.49 7.17 26.73
N CYS A 212 1.66 6.16 25.89
CA CYS A 212 1.05 6.04 24.58
C CYS A 212 0.14 4.82 24.48
N THR A 213 -0.89 4.93 23.64
CA THR A 213 -1.68 3.78 23.17
C THR A 213 -1.48 3.56 21.68
N ASP A 214 -1.90 2.40 21.19
CA ASP A 214 -1.79 2.06 19.76
C ASP A 214 -2.62 3.01 18.86
N PRO A 215 -2.01 3.65 17.84
CA PRO A 215 -2.68 4.61 16.96
C PRO A 215 -3.52 3.94 15.85
N THR A 216 -3.38 2.63 15.66
CA THR A 216 -4.04 1.85 14.61
C THR A 216 -5.31 1.15 15.10
N ASN A 217 -5.72 1.40 16.34
CA ASN A 217 -6.81 0.69 17.01
C ASN A 217 -6.56 -0.83 17.15
N THR A 218 -5.28 -1.20 17.32
CA THR A 218 -4.88 -2.57 17.62
C THR A 218 -4.71 -2.76 19.13
N CYS A 219 -5.37 -3.77 19.68
CA CYS A 219 -5.30 -4.18 21.08
C CYS A 219 -4.49 -5.48 21.22
N GLY A 220 -3.96 -5.74 22.41
CA GLY A 220 -3.10 -6.90 22.70
C GLY A 220 -1.64 -6.78 22.22
N ASN A 221 -1.20 -5.59 21.79
CA ASN A 221 0.18 -5.34 21.41
C ASN A 221 1.07 -5.14 22.64
N GLY A 222 2.28 -5.70 22.64
CA GLY A 222 3.28 -5.38 23.66
C GLY A 222 3.79 -3.95 23.48
N CYS A 223 4.42 -3.38 24.50
CA CYS A 223 4.84 -1.97 24.44
C CYS A 223 5.89 -1.65 23.38
N ALA A 224 6.72 -2.61 22.97
CA ALA A 224 7.61 -2.40 21.84
C ALA A 224 6.86 -2.11 20.54
N GLU A 225 5.75 -2.82 20.31
CA GLU A 225 4.91 -2.62 19.11
C GLU A 225 4.12 -1.31 19.21
N VAL A 226 3.57 -0.99 20.38
CA VAL A 226 2.85 0.28 20.59
C VAL A 226 3.76 1.48 20.36
N CYS A 227 4.99 1.46 20.89
CA CYS A 227 5.93 2.57 20.71
C CYS A 227 6.41 2.67 19.26
N ALA A 228 6.69 1.54 18.60
CA ALA A 228 7.04 1.52 17.19
C ALA A 228 5.90 2.06 16.31
N ALA A 229 4.64 1.71 16.60
CA ALA A 229 3.47 2.21 15.87
C ALA A 229 3.28 3.73 16.03
N ASN A 230 3.74 4.30 17.14
CA ASN A 230 3.78 5.75 17.37
C ASN A 230 5.04 6.44 16.83
N GLY A 231 5.96 5.69 16.21
CA GLY A 231 7.23 6.22 15.72
C GLY A 231 8.16 6.72 16.84
N MET A 232 8.02 6.17 18.04
CA MET A 232 8.79 6.57 19.22
C MET A 232 9.80 5.48 19.60
N PRO A 233 10.97 5.87 20.17
CA PRO A 233 11.90 4.89 20.71
C PRO A 233 11.28 4.18 21.92
N PHE A 234 11.87 3.04 22.30
CA PHE A 234 11.47 2.32 23.50
C PHE A 234 12.69 1.91 24.33
N THR A 235 13.28 2.91 24.97
CA THR A 235 14.57 2.86 25.67
C THR A 235 14.45 2.99 27.18
N ILE A 236 13.24 3.25 27.71
CA ILE A 236 13.00 3.30 29.16
C ILE A 236 13.41 2.00 29.85
N ASP A 237 14.18 2.13 30.92
CA ASP A 237 14.57 1.02 31.77
C ASP A 237 13.41 0.58 32.68
N ASN A 238 13.49 -0.66 33.16
CA ASN A 238 12.41 -1.27 33.95
C ASN A 238 12.15 -0.54 35.27
N ALA A 239 13.18 0.04 35.91
CA ALA A 239 13.00 0.71 37.20
C ALA A 239 12.28 2.05 37.02
N THR A 240 12.70 2.85 36.03
CA THR A 240 12.05 4.12 35.70
C THR A 240 10.61 3.91 35.23
N TRP A 241 10.34 2.90 34.40
CA TRP A 241 8.98 2.54 34.04
C TRP A 241 8.16 2.19 35.29
N PHE A 242 8.65 1.25 36.10
CA PHE A 242 7.90 0.77 37.26
C PHE A 242 7.53 1.92 38.21
N ALA A 243 8.51 2.76 38.57
CA ALA A 243 8.35 3.91 39.46
C ALA A 243 7.46 5.03 38.89
N ALA A 244 7.13 5.01 37.60
CA ALA A 244 6.24 5.99 36.99
C ALA A 244 4.76 5.61 37.06
N GLN A 245 4.43 4.44 37.64
CA GLN A 245 3.06 3.93 37.70
C GLN A 245 2.75 3.05 38.92
N ASP A 246 3.71 2.78 39.81
CA ASP A 246 3.57 1.77 40.87
C ASP A 246 2.79 2.27 42.10
N THR A 247 2.47 3.56 42.15
CA THR A 247 1.62 4.14 43.19
C THR A 247 0.21 4.44 42.71
N ALA A 248 -0.76 4.45 43.64
CA ALA A 248 -2.12 4.86 43.35
C ALA A 248 -2.21 6.29 42.80
N THR A 249 -1.33 7.18 43.25
CA THR A 249 -1.26 8.58 42.80
C THR A 249 -0.82 8.68 41.34
N GLU A 250 0.22 7.96 40.93
CA GLU A 250 0.67 7.93 39.54
C GLU A 250 -0.38 7.30 38.63
N CYS A 251 -0.99 6.20 39.08
CA CYS A 251 -2.05 5.53 38.35
C CYS A 251 -3.28 6.44 38.12
N GLU A 252 -3.67 7.22 39.12
CA GLU A 252 -4.75 8.20 38.98
C GLU A 252 -4.37 9.34 38.01
N ALA A 253 -3.12 9.81 38.06
CA ALA A 253 -2.63 10.80 37.12
C ALA A 253 -2.66 10.28 35.67
N LEU A 254 -2.27 9.02 35.45
CA LEU A 254 -2.36 8.34 34.16
C LEU A 254 -3.80 8.25 33.67
N ARG A 255 -4.71 7.79 34.53
CA ARG A 255 -6.13 7.66 34.24
C ARG A 255 -6.76 8.96 33.76
N VAL A 256 -6.50 10.05 34.49
CA VAL A 256 -7.03 11.38 34.13
C VAL A 256 -6.40 11.89 32.84
N ALA A 257 -5.07 11.81 32.70
CA ALA A 257 -4.36 12.34 31.53
C ALA A 257 -4.76 11.64 30.22
N LEU A 258 -4.99 10.33 30.28
CA LEU A 258 -5.39 9.51 29.13
C LEU A 258 -6.89 9.61 28.80
N GLY A 259 -7.66 10.36 29.59
CA GLY A 259 -9.09 10.59 29.34
C GLY A 259 -10.02 9.50 29.88
N TYR A 260 -9.54 8.64 30.80
CA TYR A 260 -10.31 7.56 31.41
C TYR A 260 -10.91 7.96 32.78
N SER A 261 -11.31 9.21 32.94
CA SER A 261 -11.80 9.77 34.21
C SER A 261 -13.10 9.14 34.74
N THR A 262 -13.81 8.36 33.93
CA THR A 262 -14.97 7.55 34.35
C THR A 262 -14.62 6.10 34.70
N TYR A 263 -13.41 5.65 34.39
CA TYR A 263 -12.97 4.27 34.59
C TYR A 263 -12.53 4.08 36.04
N SER A 264 -12.72 2.89 36.62
CA SER A 264 -12.14 2.58 37.92
C SER A 264 -10.69 2.10 37.80
N ILE A 265 -9.86 2.39 38.80
CA ILE A 265 -8.52 1.81 38.91
C ILE A 265 -8.61 0.41 39.50
N ALA A 266 -7.84 -0.52 38.95
CA ALA A 266 -7.61 -1.80 39.59
C ALA A 266 -6.14 -2.23 39.45
N SER A 267 -5.77 -3.24 40.24
CA SER A 267 -4.47 -3.88 40.12
C SER A 267 -4.65 -5.40 40.22
N TYR A 268 -3.86 -6.13 39.44
CA TYR A 268 -3.76 -7.58 39.48
C TYR A 268 -2.32 -7.96 39.79
N THR A 269 -2.12 -9.12 40.41
CA THR A 269 -0.78 -9.63 40.78
C THR A 269 0.19 -9.72 39.59
N TYR A 270 -0.33 -9.83 38.36
CA TYR A 270 0.47 -9.88 37.12
C TYR A 270 0.05 -8.84 36.07
N GLY A 271 -0.94 -8.00 36.38
CA GLY A 271 -1.53 -7.08 35.41
C GLY A 271 -0.65 -5.86 35.18
N CYS A 272 -0.41 -5.54 33.92
CA CYS A 272 0.35 -4.38 33.50
C CYS A 272 -0.53 -3.18 33.16
N LEU A 273 0.09 -2.05 32.81
CA LEU A 273 -0.66 -0.83 32.52
C LEU A 273 -1.50 -1.01 31.24
N GLU A 274 -2.77 -1.34 31.43
CA GLU A 274 -3.70 -1.69 30.36
C GLU A 274 -5.08 -1.12 30.62
N VAL A 275 -5.80 -0.82 29.55
CA VAL A 275 -7.18 -0.36 29.59
C VAL A 275 -8.08 -1.52 29.20
N GLU A 276 -8.91 -1.94 30.16
CA GLU A 276 -9.96 -2.91 29.94
C GLU A 276 -11.17 -2.25 29.26
N PRO A 277 -11.76 -2.87 28.23
CA PRO A 277 -12.90 -2.31 27.51
C PRO A 277 -14.15 -2.12 28.38
N THR A 278 -14.23 -2.78 29.54
CA THR A 278 -15.37 -2.72 30.47
C THR A 278 -15.35 -1.52 31.42
N GLY A 279 -14.33 -0.65 31.34
CA GLY A 279 -14.26 0.57 32.16
C GLY A 279 -13.22 0.54 33.27
N ARG A 280 -12.09 -0.15 33.08
CA ARG A 280 -11.01 -0.21 34.09
C ARG A 280 -9.65 0.17 33.50
N LEU A 281 -8.90 0.98 34.23
CA LEU A 281 -7.46 1.13 34.01
C LEU A 281 -6.75 0.24 35.03
N ILE A 282 -5.97 -0.71 34.52
CA ILE A 282 -5.15 -1.58 35.35
C ILE A 282 -3.80 -0.92 35.50
N CYS A 283 -3.32 -0.75 36.73
CA CYS A 283 -1.96 -0.34 37.04
C CYS A 283 -1.26 -1.45 37.86
N SER A 284 0.06 -1.44 37.87
CA SER A 284 0.86 -2.52 38.41
C SER A 284 1.68 -2.09 39.62
N SER A 285 1.53 -2.75 40.75
CA SER A 285 2.53 -2.75 41.82
C SER A 285 3.49 -3.94 41.71
N TYR A 286 3.44 -4.70 40.61
CA TYR A 286 4.30 -5.85 40.36
C TYR A 286 5.54 -5.45 39.56
N SER A 287 6.71 -5.55 40.18
CA SER A 287 7.99 -5.11 39.59
C SER A 287 8.44 -5.91 38.36
N GLY A 288 7.86 -7.09 38.11
CA GLY A 288 8.10 -7.86 36.88
C GLY A 288 7.30 -7.36 35.68
N CYS A 289 6.33 -6.46 35.90
CA CYS A 289 5.46 -5.96 34.85
C CYS A 289 6.22 -5.32 33.66
N PRO A 290 7.17 -4.39 33.87
CA PRO A 290 7.92 -3.80 32.77
C PRO A 290 8.58 -4.82 31.85
N GLN A 291 9.11 -5.91 32.41
CA GLN A 291 9.77 -6.95 31.62
C GLN A 291 8.77 -7.73 30.78
N ASN A 292 7.62 -8.10 31.36
CA ASN A 292 6.60 -8.89 30.67
C ASN A 292 5.87 -8.06 29.62
N HIS A 293 5.45 -6.84 29.95
CA HIS A 293 4.62 -6.01 29.06
C HIS A 293 5.41 -5.36 27.92
N ARG A 294 6.74 -5.39 27.99
CA ARG A 294 7.62 -4.95 26.90
C ARG A 294 7.27 -5.65 25.58
N THR A 295 6.96 -6.94 25.65
CA THR A 295 6.72 -7.80 24.47
C THR A 295 5.35 -8.48 24.49
N MET A 296 4.65 -8.49 25.62
CA MET A 296 3.36 -9.18 25.79
C MET A 296 2.28 -8.23 26.32
N ALA A 297 1.02 -8.61 26.18
CA ALA A 297 -0.15 -7.93 26.73
C ALA A 297 -1.14 -8.99 27.23
N ASP A 298 -2.00 -8.68 28.20
CA ASP A 298 -2.88 -9.68 28.84
C ASP A 298 -4.13 -10.01 27.99
N GLY A 299 -4.05 -9.83 26.67
CA GLY A 299 -5.14 -10.04 25.72
C GLY A 299 -4.72 -10.59 24.36
N THR A 300 -5.69 -11.10 23.60
CA THR A 300 -5.45 -11.55 22.22
C THR A 300 -5.22 -10.35 21.30
N LYS A 301 -4.22 -10.45 20.40
CA LYS A 301 -3.97 -9.44 19.39
C LYS A 301 -5.13 -9.32 18.40
N GLY A 302 -5.51 -8.08 18.08
CA GLY A 302 -6.51 -7.80 17.05
C GLY A 302 -7.09 -6.40 17.17
N THR A 303 -8.07 -6.08 16.33
CA THR A 303 -8.80 -4.81 16.42
C THR A 303 -9.44 -4.65 17.80
N CYS A 304 -9.32 -3.49 18.42
CA CYS A 304 -9.94 -3.25 19.72
C CYS A 304 -11.47 -3.45 19.64
N ASP A 305 -11.99 -4.24 20.57
CA ASP A 305 -13.41 -4.57 20.74
C ASP A 305 -13.72 -4.75 22.25
N SER A 306 -14.92 -5.23 22.58
CA SER A 306 -15.35 -5.42 23.97
C SER A 306 -14.61 -6.52 24.73
N THR A 307 -13.68 -7.24 24.10
CA THR A 307 -12.97 -8.39 24.69
C THR A 307 -11.44 -8.21 24.72
N ARG A 308 -10.91 -7.22 24.01
CA ARG A 308 -9.45 -7.00 23.90
C ARG A 308 -8.99 -5.77 24.66
N TRP A 309 -7.81 -5.91 25.26
CA TRP A 309 -7.25 -4.93 26.19
C TRP A 309 -6.24 -4.04 25.45
N LYS A 310 -6.23 -2.76 25.81
CA LYS A 310 -5.35 -1.78 25.19
C LYS A 310 -4.17 -1.49 26.09
N SER A 311 -2.98 -1.78 25.60
CA SER A 311 -1.72 -1.48 26.30
C SER A 311 -1.48 0.02 26.38
N VAL A 312 -0.99 0.47 27.54
CA VAL A 312 -0.56 1.84 27.79
C VAL A 312 0.92 1.81 28.09
N CYS A 313 1.71 2.40 27.20
CA CYS A 313 3.12 2.09 27.08
C CYS A 313 4.00 3.34 27.20
N PRO A 314 5.10 3.27 27.97
CA PRO A 314 6.01 4.40 28.12
C PRO A 314 7.01 4.44 26.95
N CYS A 315 6.80 5.35 26.01
CA CYS A 315 7.54 5.38 24.73
C CYS A 315 8.55 6.53 24.69
N GLN A 316 9.81 6.26 25.04
CA GLN A 316 10.90 7.25 24.99
C GLN A 316 12.18 6.67 24.40
#